data_AF-D9UMN1-F1
#
_entry.id   AF-D9UMN1-F1
#
_cell.length_a   1.000
_cell.length_b   1.000
_cell.length_c   1.000
_cell.angle_alpha   90.00
_cell.angle_beta   90.00
_cell.angle_gamma   90.00
#
_symmetry.space_group_name_H-M   'P 1'
#
loop_
_entity.id
_entity.type
_entity.pdbx_description
1 polymer ?
#
loop_
_entity_poly.entity_id
_entity_poly.type
_entity_poly.pdbx_seq_one_letter_code
_entity_poly.pdbx_strand_id
1 'polypeptide(L)'
;MLPWKGGTRAPQDPRPQGRSLVMGEPDETRERLDAMREKARELSDSAEHESDPKERERLAQKARRLESLSEQESDMRSGDIYPIE
;
A
#
# COMPACT_ATOMS: atom_id res chain seq x y z
N MET A 1 -59.10 14.00 34.03
CA MET A 1 -59.25 13.22 32.79
C MET A 1 -58.24 13.75 31.78
N LEU A 2 -57.14 13.01 31.56
CA LEU A 2 -56.36 12.86 30.33
C LEU A 2 -55.18 11.92 30.66
N PRO A 3 -55.02 10.78 29.97
CA PRO A 3 -54.14 9.70 30.38
C PRO A 3 -52.72 9.83 29.83
N TRP A 4 -51.76 9.43 30.64
CA TRP A 4 -50.34 9.37 30.36
C TRP A 4 -50.13 8.14 29.47
N LYS A 5 -49.79 8.35 28.20
CA LYS A 5 -49.37 7.25 27.31
C LYS A 5 -47.87 7.10 27.39
N GLY A 6 -47.43 6.01 28.01
CA GLY A 6 -46.10 5.46 27.79
C GLY A 6 -45.91 5.06 26.33
N GLY A 7 -44.73 5.35 25.80
CA GLY A 7 -44.30 4.99 24.46
C GLY A 7 -42.77 4.99 24.45
N THR A 8 -42.21 3.82 24.72
CA THR A 8 -40.80 3.45 24.82
C THR A 8 -39.95 4.09 23.71
N ARG A 9 -39.17 5.13 24.04
CA ARG A 9 -38.11 5.64 23.15
C ARG A 9 -36.82 4.94 23.56
N ALA A 10 -36.58 3.78 22.97
CA ALA A 10 -35.28 3.12 23.06
C ALA A 10 -34.19 4.12 22.64
N PRO A 11 -33.06 4.22 23.36
CA PRO A 11 -31.91 4.95 22.85
C PRO A 11 -31.50 4.27 21.55
N GLN A 12 -31.45 5.08 20.49
CA GLN A 12 -30.95 4.67 19.20
C GLN A 12 -29.47 4.32 19.40
N ASP A 13 -29.17 3.03 19.50
CA ASP A 13 -27.82 2.53 19.28
C ASP A 13 -27.49 2.82 17.81
N PRO A 14 -26.51 3.66 17.48
CA PRO A 14 -26.01 3.69 16.12
C PRO A 14 -25.32 2.35 15.90
N ARG A 15 -26.00 1.44 15.19
CA ARG A 15 -25.36 0.25 14.63
C ARG A 15 -24.05 0.70 14.00
N PRO A 16 -22.88 0.26 14.48
CA PRO A 16 -21.67 0.46 13.71
C PRO A 16 -21.93 -0.26 12.39
N GLN A 17 -22.03 0.54 11.33
CA GLN A 17 -22.06 0.01 9.99
C GLN A 17 -20.93 -0.99 9.92
N GLY A 18 -21.25 -2.22 9.52
CA GLY A 18 -20.28 -3.17 9.01
C GLY A 18 -19.63 -2.52 7.81
N ARG A 19 -18.70 -1.60 8.08
CA ARG A 19 -17.68 -1.15 7.17
C ARG A 19 -16.81 -2.39 7.07
N SER A 20 -17.20 -3.29 6.16
CA SER A 20 -16.25 -4.19 5.53
C SER A 20 -15.19 -3.26 4.94
N LEU A 21 -14.16 -2.97 5.75
CA LEU A 21 -12.89 -2.46 5.32
C LEU A 21 -12.29 -3.57 4.46
N VAL A 22 -12.73 -3.62 3.22
CA VAL A 22 -11.93 -4.13 2.11
C VAL A 22 -11.48 -2.90 1.31
N MET A 23 -10.78 -1.99 1.97
CA MET A 23 -10.09 -0.89 1.30
C MET A 23 -9.03 -0.34 2.26
N GLY A 24 -7.79 -0.75 2.06
CA GLY A 24 -6.65 -0.37 2.89
C GLY A 24 -5.37 -1.14 2.59
N GLU A 25 -5.46 -2.31 1.95
CA GLU A 25 -4.26 -3.13 1.67
C GLU A 25 -3.69 -3.01 0.24
N PRO A 26 -4.46 -2.75 -0.85
CA PRO A 26 -3.85 -2.65 -2.18
C PRO A 26 -3.12 -1.33 -2.43
N ASP A 27 -3.61 -0.20 -1.91
CA ASP A 27 -3.00 1.13 -2.11
C ASP A 27 -1.68 1.27 -1.36
N GLU A 28 -1.63 1.00 -0.05
CA GLU A 28 -0.39 1.10 0.74
C GLU A 28 0.73 0.20 0.20
N THR A 29 0.36 -0.96 -0.35
CA THR A 29 1.34 -1.88 -0.97
C THR A 29 1.78 -1.40 -2.37
N ARG A 30 0.88 -0.83 -3.18
CA ARG A 30 1.25 -0.22 -4.47
C ARG A 30 2.14 0.99 -4.26
N GLU A 31 1.80 1.86 -3.30
CA GLU A 31 2.62 2.99 -2.88
C GLU A 31 4.01 2.52 -2.42
N ARG A 32 4.10 1.42 -1.68
CA ARG A 32 5.38 0.81 -1.28
C ARG A 32 6.18 0.31 -2.48
N LEU A 33 5.55 -0.38 -3.43
CA LEU A 33 6.21 -0.85 -4.66
C LEU A 33 6.70 0.31 -5.52
N ASP A 34 5.87 1.35 -5.69
CA ASP A 34 6.23 2.55 -6.43
C ASP A 34 7.38 3.30 -5.75
N ALA A 35 7.37 3.42 -4.41
CA ALA A 35 8.48 4.00 -3.65
C ALA A 35 9.78 3.19 -3.79
N MET A 36 9.71 1.85 -3.87
CA MET A 36 10.88 1.00 -4.12
C MET A 36 11.44 1.20 -5.53
N ARG A 37 10.58 1.35 -6.54
CA ARG A 37 10.96 1.64 -7.93
C ARG A 37 11.56 3.03 -8.08
N GLU A 38 10.96 4.03 -7.44
CA GLU A 38 11.47 5.40 -7.42
C GLU A 38 12.86 5.46 -6.79
N LYS A 39 13.05 4.81 -5.64
CA LYS A 39 14.35 4.72 -4.99
C LYS A 39 15.39 3.98 -5.83
N ALA A 40 14.99 2.96 -6.58
CA ALA A 40 15.89 2.28 -7.52
C ALA A 40 16.35 3.24 -8.65
N ARG A 41 15.44 4.06 -9.19
CA ARG A 41 15.78 5.08 -10.19
C ARG A 41 16.72 6.14 -9.64
N GLU A 42 16.46 6.66 -8.44
CA GLU A 42 17.32 7.65 -7.79
C GLU A 42 18.75 7.10 -7.56
N LEU A 43 18.87 5.84 -7.15
CA LEU A 43 20.17 5.18 -7.00
C LEU A 43 20.89 4.96 -8.33
N SER A 44 20.14 4.68 -9.40
CA SER A 44 20.71 4.54 -10.75
C SER A 44 21.21 5.88 -11.27
N ASP A 45 20.42 6.94 -11.14
CA ASP A 45 20.79 8.30 -11.52
C ASP A 45 22.01 8.79 -10.73
N SER A 46 22.03 8.54 -9.42
CA SER A 46 23.19 8.79 -8.56
C SER A 46 24.43 8.02 -9.04
N ALA A 47 24.27 6.78 -9.52
CA ALA A 47 25.38 5.99 -10.05
C ALA A 47 25.92 6.55 -11.38
N GLU A 48 25.08 7.21 -12.19
CA GLU A 48 25.51 7.85 -13.44
C GLU A 48 26.32 9.12 -13.19
N HIS A 49 26.01 9.83 -12.11
CA HIS A 49 26.74 11.02 -11.68
C HIS A 49 27.96 10.72 -10.78
N GLU A 50 28.09 9.49 -10.29
CA GLU A 50 29.20 9.07 -9.44
C GLU A 50 30.51 8.94 -10.23
N SER A 51 31.56 9.56 -9.72
CA SER A 51 32.89 9.57 -10.34
C SER A 51 33.76 8.41 -9.88
N ASP A 52 33.48 7.86 -8.69
CA ASP A 52 34.17 6.67 -8.19
C ASP A 52 33.58 5.39 -8.84
N PRO A 53 34.38 4.59 -9.56
CA PRO A 53 33.87 3.41 -10.27
C PRO A 53 33.33 2.33 -9.32
N LYS A 54 33.83 2.25 -8.09
CA LYS A 54 33.40 1.27 -7.09
C LYS A 54 32.09 1.69 -6.44
N GLU A 55 31.92 2.97 -6.09
CA GLU A 55 30.64 3.47 -5.58
C GLU A 55 29.56 3.47 -6.67
N ARG A 56 29.92 3.79 -7.92
CA ARG A 56 29.01 3.63 -9.07
C ARG A 56 28.51 2.20 -9.21
N GLU A 57 29.39 1.21 -9.15
CA GLU A 57 29.00 -0.21 -9.22
C GLU A 57 28.10 -0.59 -8.03
N ARG A 58 28.43 -0.13 -6.83
CA ARG A 58 27.65 -0.38 -5.62
C ARG A 58 26.23 0.19 -5.71
N LEU A 59 26.10 1.43 -6.18
CA LEU A 59 24.82 2.11 -6.37
C LEU A 59 23.97 1.41 -7.44
N ALA A 60 24.58 1.06 -8.58
CA ALA A 60 23.93 0.31 -9.65
C ALA A 60 23.45 -1.08 -9.19
N GLN A 61 24.27 -1.82 -8.42
CA GLN A 61 23.86 -3.10 -7.83
C GLN A 61 22.70 -2.93 -6.84
N LYS A 62 22.71 -1.86 -6.04
CA LYS A 62 21.63 -1.57 -5.08
C LYS A 62 20.32 -1.22 -5.78
N ALA A 63 20.39 -0.45 -6.87
CA ALA A 63 19.24 -0.14 -7.72
C ALA A 63 18.61 -1.42 -8.30
N ARG A 64 19.42 -2.27 -8.95
CA ARG A 64 18.94 -3.56 -9.48
C ARG A 64 18.33 -4.47 -8.43
N ARG A 65 18.91 -4.49 -7.22
CA ARG A 65 18.38 -5.30 -6.11
C ARG A 65 17.01 -4.80 -5.65
N LEU A 66 16.80 -3.48 -5.58
CA LEU A 66 15.51 -2.89 -5.22
C LEU A 66 14.44 -3.16 -6.26
N GLU A 67 14.79 -3.08 -7.55
CA GLU A 67 13.89 -3.41 -8.66
C GLU A 67 13.47 -4.89 -8.61
N SER A 68 14.43 -5.80 -8.48
CA SER A 68 14.14 -7.24 -8.37
C SER A 68 13.31 -7.61 -7.14
N LEU A 69 13.50 -6.90 -6.01
CA LEU A 69 12.65 -7.09 -4.83
C LEU A 69 11.23 -6.54 -5.04
N SER A 70 11.08 -5.43 -5.74
CA SER A 70 9.78 -4.89 -6.13
C SER A 70 9.04 -5.84 -7.07
N GLU A 71 9.74 -6.43 -8.05
CA GLU A 71 9.17 -7.43 -8.97
C GLU A 71 8.76 -8.70 -8.22
N GLN A 72 9.60 -9.24 -7.34
CA GLN A 72 9.23 -10.41 -6.54
C GLN A 72 8.04 -10.14 -5.62
N GLU A 73 7.99 -9.00 -4.94
CA GLU A 73 6.87 -8.63 -4.06
C GLU A 73 5.60 -8.36 -4.87
N SER A 74 5.73 -7.86 -6.10
CA SER A 74 4.63 -7.71 -7.06
C SER A 74 4.13 -9.06 -7.58
N ASP A 75 5.02 -9.98 -7.99
CA ASP A 75 4.67 -11.27 -8.58
C ASP A 75 4.08 -12.24 -7.56
N MET A 76 4.63 -12.28 -6.35
CA MET A 76 4.08 -13.07 -5.24
C MET A 76 2.67 -12.62 -4.86
N ARG A 77 2.32 -11.35 -5.12
CA ARG A 77 1.04 -10.76 -4.76
C ARG A 77 0.06 -10.68 -5.94
N SER A 78 0.56 -10.59 -7.17
CA SER A 78 -0.26 -10.61 -8.40
C SER A 78 -0.87 -11.98 -8.67
N GLY A 79 -0.37 -13.04 -8.03
CA GLY A 79 -0.97 -14.38 -8.06
C GLY A 79 -2.39 -14.46 -7.48
N ASP A 80 -2.77 -13.53 -6.60
CA ASP A 80 -4.07 -13.54 -5.90
C ASP A 80 -4.94 -12.27 -6.14
N ILE A 81 -4.49 -11.33 -6.99
CA ILE A 81 -5.26 -10.12 -7.31
C ILE A 81 -5.89 -10.26 -8.72
N TYR A 82 -6.88 -11.15 -8.81
CA TYR A 82 -8.01 -10.95 -9.71
C TYR A 82 -9.25 -10.70 -8.84
N PRO A 83 -9.76 -9.47 -8.73
CA PRO A 83 -11.17 -9.29 -8.41
C PRO A 83 -11.95 -9.80 -9.62
N ILE A 84 -12.52 -11.00 -9.50
CA ILE A 84 -13.69 -11.39 -10.30
C ILE A 84 -14.80 -10.41 -9.92
N GLU A 85 -15.24 -9.61 -10.90
CA GLU A 85 -16.41 -8.72 -10.83
C GLU A 85 -17.67 -9.45 -10.35
#